data_AF-A0A537HFA5-F1
#
_entry.id   AF-A0A537HFA5-F1
#
_cell.length_a   1.000
_cell.length_b   1.000
_cell.length_c   1.000
_cell.angle_alpha   90.00
_cell.angle_beta   90.00
_cell.angle_gamma   90.00
#
_symmetry.space_group_name_H-M   'P 1'
#
loop_
_entity.id
_entity.type
_entity.pdbx_description
1 polymer ?
#
loop_
_entity_poly.entity_id
_entity_poly.type
_entity_poly.pdbx_seq_one_letter_code
_entity_poly.pdbx_strand_id
1 'polypeptide(L)'
;MSKKISGGSKIIDVKARQVLDSRGNPTVEVDVRTQDGSKGRGTTPSGASTGIHEALELRDGDMKLFHGKGVLKAISNVIKIIKPSIIGNDATAQRDIDTLMIKLDGTPN
;
A
#
# COMPACT_ATOMS: atom_id res chain seq x y z
N MET A 1 15.02 2.39 32.19
CA MET A 1 15.38 1.13 31.50
C MET A 1 14.64 1.08 30.17
N SER A 2 15.25 1.55 29.09
CA SER A 2 14.67 1.39 27.74
C SER A 2 14.86 -0.06 27.32
N LYS A 3 13.76 -0.79 27.16
CA LYS A 3 13.76 -2.16 26.64
C LYS A 3 14.40 -2.10 25.26
N LYS A 4 15.63 -2.64 25.10
CA LYS A 4 16.22 -2.87 23.78
C LYS A 4 15.23 -3.77 23.03
N ILE A 5 14.54 -3.22 22.04
CA ILE A 5 13.65 -4.02 21.19
C ILE A 5 14.59 -4.82 20.29
N SER A 6 14.89 -6.06 20.68
CA SER A 6 15.66 -7.02 19.88
C SER A 6 14.82 -7.65 18.77
N GLY A 7 13.76 -6.96 18.32
CA GLY A 7 12.87 -7.44 17.27
C GLY A 7 13.60 -7.42 15.93
N GLY A 8 13.30 -8.37 15.05
CA GLY A 8 13.78 -8.32 13.67
C GLY A 8 12.97 -7.33 12.82
N SER A 9 13.35 -7.20 11.56
CA SER A 9 12.65 -6.44 10.51
C SER A 9 11.35 -7.10 10.05
N LYS A 10 10.81 -8.07 10.79
CA LYS A 10 9.56 -8.74 10.44
C LYS A 10 8.38 -7.78 10.50
N ILE A 11 7.57 -7.74 9.46
CA ILE A 11 6.35 -6.91 9.38
C ILE A 11 5.31 -7.46 10.37
N ILE A 12 4.79 -6.59 11.24
CA ILE A 12 3.80 -6.96 12.27
C ILE A 12 2.47 -6.24 12.09
N ASP A 13 2.44 -5.13 11.35
CA ASP A 13 1.21 -4.40 11.07
C ASP A 13 1.34 -3.60 9.77
N VAL A 14 0.22 -3.49 9.07
CA VAL A 14 0.04 -2.67 7.87
C VAL A 14 -1.29 -1.94 8.03
N LYS A 15 -1.26 -0.62 7.82
CA LYS A 15 -2.46 0.24 7.82
C LYS A 15 -2.49 1.04 6.54
N ALA A 16 -3.67 1.12 5.93
CA ALA A 16 -3.89 1.96 4.75
C ALA A 16 -4.99 2.97 5.02
N ARG A 17 -4.92 4.14 4.37
CA ARG A 17 -5.92 5.20 4.45
C ARG A 17 -5.96 6.00 3.16
N GLN A 18 -7.10 6.67 2.96
CA GLN A 18 -7.26 7.63 1.89
C GLN A 18 -6.73 8.97 2.37
N VAL A 19 -5.83 9.57 1.61
CA VAL A 19 -5.35 10.94 1.79
C VAL A 19 -5.58 11.74 0.50
N LEU A 20 -5.32 13.04 0.53
CA LEU A 20 -5.40 13.88 -0.67
C LEU A 20 -4.00 14.21 -1.18
N ASP A 21 -3.83 14.16 -2.49
CA ASP A 21 -2.61 14.61 -3.16
C ASP A 21 -2.54 16.15 -3.29
N SER A 22 -1.48 16.66 -3.92
CA SER A 22 -1.27 18.10 -4.13
C SER A 22 -2.31 18.78 -5.04
N ARG A 23 -3.15 18.00 -5.74
CA ARG A 23 -4.25 18.46 -6.60
C ARG A 23 -5.62 18.23 -5.95
N GLY A 24 -5.66 17.77 -4.71
CA GLY A 24 -6.89 17.47 -3.98
C GLY A 24 -7.60 16.19 -4.44
N ASN A 25 -6.97 15.32 -5.23
CA ASN A 25 -7.56 14.02 -5.56
C ASN A 25 -7.21 12.97 -4.49
N PRO A 26 -8.09 12.01 -4.22
CA PRO A 26 -7.78 10.90 -3.33
C PRO A 26 -6.55 10.10 -3.80
N THR A 27 -5.74 9.65 -2.86
CA THR A 27 -4.66 8.68 -3.08
C THR A 27 -4.46 7.79 -1.84
N VAL A 28 -3.69 6.71 -1.99
CA VAL A 28 -3.43 5.72 -0.94
C VAL A 28 -2.17 6.12 -0.16
N GLU A 29 -2.29 6.13 1.17
CA GLU A 29 -1.16 6.16 2.10
C GLU A 29 -1.11 4.83 2.88
N VAL A 30 0.08 4.25 3.00
CA VAL A 30 0.32 3.02 3.75
C VAL A 30 1.37 3.25 4.85
N ASP A 31 1.07 2.79 6.06
CA ASP A 31 2.02 2.63 7.16
C ASP A 31 2.37 1.14 7.31
N VAL A 32 3.66 0.83 7.42
CA VAL A 32 4.17 -0.51 7.76
C VAL A 32 4.92 -0.42 9.08
N ARG A 33 4.70 -1.38 9.98
CA ARG A 33 5.43 -1.50 11.26
C ARG A 33 6.13 -2.84 11.35
N THR A 34 7.34 -2.82 11.91
CA THR A 34 8.17 -4.01 12.14
C THR A 34 8.32 -4.33 13.61
N GLN A 35 8.75 -5.55 13.90
CA GLN A 35 8.87 -6.08 15.26
C GLN A 35 9.90 -5.33 16.12
N ASP A 36 10.94 -4.77 15.50
CA ASP A 36 11.94 -3.89 16.13
C ASP A 36 11.37 -2.51 16.55
N GLY A 37 10.13 -2.21 16.16
CA GLY A 37 9.47 -0.92 16.41
C GLY A 37 9.66 0.11 15.29
N SER A 38 10.43 -0.22 14.24
CA SER A 38 10.60 0.67 13.09
C SER A 38 9.29 0.84 12.32
N LYS A 39 9.14 2.00 11.67
CA LYS A 39 7.94 2.38 10.93
C LYS A 39 8.30 3.02 9.60
N GLY A 40 7.73 2.49 8.52
CA GLY A 40 7.72 3.14 7.21
C GLY A 40 6.35 3.74 6.91
N ARG A 41 6.34 4.87 6.19
CA ARG A 41 5.14 5.47 5.61
C ARG A 41 5.42 5.86 4.17
N GLY A 42 4.51 5.48 3.27
CA GLY A 42 4.58 5.84 1.86
C GLY A 42 3.23 6.26 1.32
N THR A 43 3.24 7.23 0.41
CA THR A 43 2.08 7.64 -0.38
C THR A 43 2.39 7.41 -1.86
N THR A 44 1.36 7.09 -2.63
CA THR A 44 1.46 7.02 -4.09
C THR A 44 1.03 8.37 -4.68
N PRO A 45 1.80 8.98 -5.60
CA PRO A 45 1.31 10.14 -6.35
C PRO A 45 0.18 9.68 -7.26
N SER A 46 -0.81 10.55 -7.52
CA SER A 46 -1.84 10.23 -8.51
C SER A 46 -1.27 10.33 -9.92
N GLY A 47 -1.41 9.24 -10.68
CA GLY A 47 -1.13 9.19 -12.10
C GLY A 47 -1.94 10.22 -12.87
N ALA A 48 -1.29 10.86 -13.84
CA ALA A 48 -1.95 11.60 -14.91
C ALA A 48 -1.69 10.96 -16.29
N SER A 49 -0.87 9.91 -16.31
CA SER A 49 -0.40 9.31 -17.53
C SER A 49 -1.43 8.34 -18.10
N THR A 50 -1.47 8.26 -19.43
CA THR A 50 -2.48 7.57 -20.24
C THR A 50 -1.86 6.44 -21.06
N GLY A 51 -0.64 6.03 -20.71
CA GLY A 51 0.09 4.98 -21.41
C GLY A 51 -0.61 3.63 -21.28
N ILE A 52 -0.87 2.97 -22.41
CA ILE A 52 -1.52 1.65 -22.46
C ILE A 52 -0.69 0.51 -21.83
N HIS A 53 0.58 0.78 -21.50
CA HIS A 53 1.53 -0.17 -20.92
C HIS A 53 1.91 0.17 -19.46
N GLU A 54 1.19 1.11 -18.84
CA GLU A 54 1.44 1.49 -17.45
C GLU A 54 0.58 0.67 -16.49
N ALA A 55 1.11 0.46 -15.28
CA ALA A 55 0.34 -0.13 -14.19
C ALA A 55 -0.86 0.76 -13.87
N LEU A 56 -2.04 0.14 -13.74
CA LEU A 56 -3.30 0.86 -13.62
C LEU A 56 -3.66 1.16 -12.16
N GLU A 57 -4.03 2.41 -11.90
CA GLU A 57 -4.57 2.78 -10.59
C GLU A 57 -6.02 2.29 -10.41
N LEU A 58 -6.29 1.63 -9.28
CA LEU A 58 -7.65 1.24 -8.92
C LEU A 58 -8.43 2.39 -8.30
N ARG A 59 -9.38 2.94 -9.07
CA ARG A 59 -10.32 4.00 -8.65
C ARG A 59 -11.71 3.43 -8.33
N ASP A 60 -12.43 4.09 -7.44
CA ASP A 60 -13.75 3.63 -6.96
C ASP A 60 -14.84 3.74 -8.02
N GLY A 61 -14.81 4.80 -8.84
CA GLY A 61 -15.81 5.07 -9.88
C GLY A 61 -17.13 5.66 -9.37
N ASP A 62 -17.25 5.95 -8.07
CA ASP A 62 -18.44 6.61 -7.52
C ASP A 62 -18.43 8.12 -7.84
N MET A 63 -19.21 8.53 -8.84
CA MET A 63 -19.28 9.92 -9.29
C MET A 63 -19.73 10.91 -8.21
N LYS A 64 -20.42 10.46 -7.15
CA LYS A 64 -20.86 11.33 -6.04
C LYS A 64 -19.70 11.74 -5.13
N LEU A 65 -18.62 10.97 -5.11
CA LEU A 65 -17.47 11.17 -4.23
C LEU A 65 -16.22 11.43 -5.08
N PHE A 66 -15.63 12.62 -4.92
CA PHE A 66 -14.39 13.00 -5.62
C PHE A 66 -14.45 12.76 -7.15
N HIS A 67 -15.64 12.90 -7.77
CA HIS A 67 -15.86 12.64 -9.19
C HIS A 67 -15.37 11.25 -9.65
N GLY A 68 -15.60 10.21 -8.84
CA GLY A 68 -15.20 8.84 -9.15
C GLY A 68 -13.76 8.49 -8.80
N LYS A 69 -12.97 9.45 -8.30
CA LYS A 69 -11.52 9.27 -8.04
C LYS A 69 -11.19 8.70 -6.66
N GLY A 70 -12.19 8.28 -5.87
CA GLY A 70 -11.97 7.60 -4.60
C GLY A 70 -11.06 6.37 -4.76
N VAL A 71 -10.40 5.96 -3.67
CA VAL A 71 -9.45 4.83 -3.64
C VAL A 71 -9.77 3.83 -2.52
N LEU A 72 -11.03 3.78 -2.06
CA LEU A 72 -11.46 2.89 -0.98
C LEU A 72 -11.33 1.42 -1.35
N LYS A 73 -11.54 1.06 -2.63
CA LYS A 73 -11.28 -0.29 -3.15
C LYS A 73 -9.80 -0.66 -3.03
N ALA A 74 -8.90 0.24 -3.43
CA ALA A 74 -7.46 0.03 -3.29
C ALA A 74 -7.04 -0.16 -1.82
N ILE A 75 -7.57 0.68 -0.93
CA ILE A 75 -7.35 0.54 0.53
C ILE A 75 -7.86 -0.80 1.05
N SER A 76 -9.03 -1.24 0.59
CA SER A 76 -9.59 -2.54 0.95
C SER A 76 -8.67 -3.68 0.49
N ASN A 77 -8.08 -3.60 -0.70
CA ASN A 77 -7.12 -4.60 -1.18
C ASN A 77 -5.86 -4.62 -0.32
N VAL A 78 -5.34 -3.46 0.10
CA VAL A 78 -4.20 -3.42 1.04
C VAL A 78 -4.52 -4.13 2.34
N ILE A 79 -5.70 -3.88 2.92
CA ILE A 79 -6.06 -4.41 4.25
C ILE A 79 -6.46 -5.89 4.20
N LYS A 80 -7.23 -6.29 3.19
CA LYS A 80 -7.86 -7.63 3.14
C LYS A 80 -7.05 -8.66 2.36
N ILE A 81 -6.20 -8.22 1.44
CA ILE A 81 -5.46 -9.12 0.53
C ILE A 81 -3.96 -9.01 0.82
N ILE A 82 -3.36 -7.83 0.65
CA ILE A 82 -1.90 -7.67 0.74
C ILE A 82 -1.40 -7.87 2.17
N LYS A 83 -2.01 -7.20 3.15
CA LYS A 83 -1.61 -7.28 4.56
C LYS A 83 -1.47 -8.73 5.06
N PRO A 84 -2.50 -9.59 5.01
CA PRO A 84 -2.36 -10.95 5.54
C PRO A 84 -1.28 -11.76 4.81
N SER A 85 -0.96 -11.44 3.56
CA SER A 85 0.09 -12.12 2.80
C SER A 85 1.52 -11.68 3.14
N ILE A 86 1.72 -10.48 3.69
CA ILE A 86 3.07 -9.94 3.97
C ILE A 86 3.41 -9.86 5.47
N ILE A 87 2.44 -10.08 6.36
CA ILE A 87 2.71 -10.14 7.81
C ILE A 87 3.66 -11.31 8.11
N GLY A 88 4.71 -11.04 8.88
CA GLY A 88 5.76 -11.99 9.23
C GLY A 88 6.93 -12.06 8.26
N ASN A 89 6.81 -11.45 7.07
CA ASN A 89 7.90 -11.32 6.10
C ASN A 89 8.94 -10.31 6.61
N ASP A 90 10.20 -10.52 6.21
CA ASP A 90 11.28 -9.58 6.48
C ASP A 90 11.13 -8.34 5.59
N ALA A 91 10.97 -7.15 6.18
CA ALA A 91 10.82 -5.90 5.45
C ALA A 91 12.05 -5.54 4.59
N THR A 92 13.22 -6.15 4.82
CA THR A 92 14.42 -5.95 4.00
C THR A 92 14.43 -6.81 2.73
N ALA A 93 13.57 -7.82 2.65
CA ALA A 93 13.40 -8.69 1.48
C ALA A 93 12.52 -8.03 0.41
N GLN A 94 12.89 -6.83 -0.04
CA GLN A 94 12.08 -5.96 -0.91
C GLN A 94 11.60 -6.69 -2.17
N ARG A 95 12.51 -7.36 -2.89
CA ARG A 95 12.18 -8.07 -4.14
C ARG A 95 11.17 -9.20 -3.93
N ASP A 96 11.26 -9.90 -2.80
CA ASP A 96 10.35 -11.03 -2.51
C ASP A 96 8.95 -10.51 -2.20
N ILE A 97 8.85 -9.42 -1.45
CA ILE A 97 7.58 -8.75 -1.15
C ILE A 97 6.96 -8.18 -2.44
N ASP A 98 7.75 -7.52 -3.29
CA ASP A 98 7.27 -6.98 -4.58
C ASP A 98 6.79 -8.11 -5.50
N THR A 99 7.56 -9.19 -5.61
CA THR A 99 7.20 -10.36 -6.41
C THR A 99 5.93 -11.03 -5.90
N LEU A 100 5.75 -11.11 -4.58
CA LEU A 100 4.52 -11.61 -3.98
C LEU A 100 3.32 -10.72 -4.32
N MET A 101 3.46 -9.40 -4.25
CA MET A 101 2.39 -8.46 -4.60
C MET A 101 1.99 -8.58 -6.07
N ILE A 102 2.96 -8.69 -6.98
CA ILE A 102 2.70 -8.90 -8.43
C ILE A 102 1.94 -10.22 -8.63
N LYS A 103 2.36 -11.30 -7.97
CA LYS A 103 1.69 -12.60 -8.05
C LYS A 103 0.26 -12.58 -7.49
N LEU A 104 0.02 -11.81 -6.43
CA LEU A 104 -1.29 -11.67 -5.80
C LEU A 104 -2.26 -10.88 -6.68
N ASP A 105 -1.78 -9.86 -7.37
CA ASP A 105 -2.56 -9.11 -8.34
C ASP A 105 -2.94 -10.00 -9.54
N GLY A 106 -1.96 -10.73 -10.08
CA GLY A 106 -2.18 -11.75 -11.11
C GLY A 106 -2.56 -11.18 -12.47
N THR A 107 -2.59 -9.86 -12.64
CA THR A 107 -2.76 -9.21 -13.93
C THR A 107 -1.40 -8.97 -14.59
N PRO A 108 -1.35 -8.90 -15.94
CA PRO A 108 -0.09 -8.68 -16.65
C PRO A 108 0.45 -7.25 -16.54
N ASN A 109 -0.35 -6.26 -16.11
CA ASN A 109 -0.01 -4.83 -16.06
C ASN A 109 -0.55 -4.12 -14.81
#